data_AF-W9AG38-F1
#
_entry.id   AF-W9AG38-F1
#
_cell.length_a   1.000
_cell.length_b   1.000
_cell.length_c   1.000
_cell.angle_alpha   90.00
_cell.angle_beta   90.00
_cell.angle_gamma   90.00
#
_symmetry.space_group_name_H-M   'P 1'
#
loop_
_entity.id
_entity.type
_entity.pdbx_description
1 polymer ?
#
loop_
_entity_poly.entity_id
_entity_poly.type
_entity_poly.pdbx_seq_one_letter_code
_entity_poly.pdbx_strand_id
1 'polypeptide(L)' 'MKELFENIDWAIVAPFLIIQAILMVIALIDLIKADNVNGRKVMWVFIVVVLNTIGPIAYFIFGRRND' A
#
# COMPACT_ATOMS: atom_id res chain seq x y z
N MET A 1 -7.64 -1.65 27.57
CA MET A 1 -7.59 -1.86 26.11
C MET A 1 -8.74 -1.13 25.40
N LYS A 2 -10.02 -1.34 25.76
CA LYS A 2 -11.15 -0.57 25.19
C LYS A 2 -11.02 0.94 25.36
N GLU A 3 -10.61 1.37 26.56
CA GLU A 3 -10.37 2.79 26.87
C GLU A 3 -9.32 3.45 25.96
N LEU A 4 -8.35 2.71 25.42
CA LEU A 4 -7.35 3.29 24.51
C LEU A 4 -7.98 3.66 23.15
N PHE A 5 -8.91 2.83 22.65
CA PHE A 5 -9.56 3.05 21.36
C PHE A 5 -10.67 4.11 21.42
N GLU A 6 -11.34 4.24 22.57
CA GLU A 6 -12.34 5.30 22.80
C GLU A 6 -11.72 6.70 22.88
N ASN A 7 -10.45 6.79 23.28
CA ASN A 7 -9.71 8.06 23.33
C ASN A 7 -9.08 8.47 21.97
N ILE A 8 -9.20 7.64 20.93
CA ILE A 8 -8.67 7.97 19.59
C ILE A 8 -9.69 8.83 18.86
N ASP A 9 -9.24 9.98 18.34
CA ASP A 9 -10.03 10.76 17.40
C ASP A 9 -10.04 10.09 16.01
N TRP A 10 -11.05 9.25 15.81
CA TRP A 10 -11.24 8.52 14.56
C TRP A 10 -11.52 9.44 13.37
N ALA A 11 -12.01 10.67 13.57
CA ALA A 11 -12.20 11.63 12.48
C ALA A 11 -10.86 12.06 11.86
N ILE A 12 -9.78 12.04 12.66
CA ILE A 12 -8.42 12.33 12.20
C ILE A 12 -7.77 11.05 11.64
N VAL A 13 -7.86 9.92 12.34
CA VAL A 13 -7.11 8.70 11.98
C VAL A 13 -7.70 7.96 10.78
N ALA A 14 -9.03 7.84 10.70
CA ALA A 14 -9.69 7.02 9.68
C ALA A 14 -9.37 7.49 8.24
N PRO A 15 -9.34 8.80 7.91
CA PRO A 15 -8.95 9.26 6.57
C PRO A 15 -7.57 8.76 6.14
N PHE A 16 -6.56 8.79 7.01
CA PHE A 16 -5.21 8.32 6.67
C PHE A 16 -5.20 6.81 6.40
N LEU A 17 -5.90 6.03 7.23
CA LEU A 17 -6.02 4.58 7.05
C LEU A 17 -6.74 4.25 5.73
N ILE A 18 -7.80 5.00 5.39
CA ILE A 18 -8.54 4.82 4.14
C ILE A 18 -7.65 5.12 2.93
N ILE A 19 -6.92 6.25 2.94
CA ILE A 19 -6.01 6.61 1.85
C ILE A 19 -4.90 5.57 1.70
N GLN A 20 -4.33 5.12 2.81
CA GLN A 20 -3.32 4.06 2.81
C GLN A 20 -3.87 2.75 2.23
N ALA A 21 -5.07 2.33 2.65
CA ALA A 21 -5.71 1.12 2.16
C ALA A 21 -6.01 1.20 0.66
N ILE A 22 -6.56 2.33 0.19
CA ILE A 22 -6.81 2.59 -1.23
C ILE A 22 -5.49 2.50 -2.02
N LEU A 23 -4.44 3.16 -1.55
CA LEU A 23 -3.14 3.16 -2.21
C LEU A 23 -2.55 1.74 -2.32
N MET A 24 -2.64 0.96 -1.24
CA MET A 24 -2.20 -0.43 -1.22
C MET A 24 -3.00 -1.30 -2.19
N VAL A 25 -4.33 -1.19 -2.19
CA VAL A 25 -5.20 -1.95 -3.10
C VAL A 25 -4.91 -1.60 -4.55
N ILE A 26 -4.78 -0.32 -4.89
CA ILE A 26 -4.44 0.11 -6.25
C ILE A 26 -3.08 -0.45 -6.66
N ALA A 27 -2.06 -0.39 -5.79
CA ALA A 27 -0.74 -0.93 -6.08
C ALA A 27 -0.77 -2.44 -6.32
N LEU A 28 -1.52 -3.20 -5.52
CA LEU A 28 -1.66 -4.64 -5.71
C LEU A 28 -2.41 -4.99 -7.00
N ILE A 29 -3.49 -4.28 -7.33
CA ILE A 29 -4.22 -4.47 -8.58
C ILE A 29 -3.33 -4.18 -9.78
N ASP A 30 -2.60 -3.06 -9.75
CA ASP A 30 -1.65 -2.66 -10.79
C ASP A 30 -0.54 -3.71 -10.96
N LEU A 31 0.03 -4.20 -9.85
CA LEU A 31 1.08 -5.22 -9.84
C LEU A 31 0.62 -6.57 -10.43
N ILE A 32 -0.63 -6.98 -10.16
CA ILE A 32 -1.20 -8.20 -10.74
C ILE A 32 -1.35 -8.06 -12.26
N LYS A 33 -1.84 -6.89 -12.71
CA LYS A 33 -2.11 -6.59 -14.12
C LYS A 33 -0.86 -6.31 -14.95
N ALA A 34 0.20 -5.79 -14.35
CA ALA A 34 1.42 -5.43 -15.07
C ALA A 34 2.08 -6.68 -15.66
N ASP A 35 2.34 -6.73 -16.96
CA ASP A 35 3.01 -7.89 -17.58
C ASP A 35 4.46 -8.03 -17.09
N ASN A 36 5.14 -6.88 -16.96
CA ASN A 36 6.51 -6.79 -16.47
C ASN A 36 6.61 -5.76 -15.35
N VAL A 37 7.49 -6.04 -14.38
CA VAL A 37 7.86 -5.14 -13.29
C VAL A 37 9.37 -5.17 -13.11
N ASN A 38 9.94 -4.16 -12.45
CA ASN A 38 11.37 -4.15 -12.13
C ASN A 38 11.68 -5.22 -11.08
N GLY A 39 12.13 -6.40 -11.52
CA GLY A 39 12.41 -7.55 -10.66
C GLY A 39 11.26 -8.56 -10.60
N ARG A 40 11.13 -9.29 -9.49
CA ARG A 40 10.11 -10.35 -9.33
C ARG A 40 8.80 -9.77 -8.80
N LYS A 41 7.66 -10.08 -9.43
CA LYS A 41 6.33 -9.66 -8.93
C LYS A 41 6.09 -9.97 -7.46
N VAL A 42 6.46 -11.17 -7.02
CA VAL A 42 6.28 -11.62 -5.62
C VAL A 42 7.05 -10.74 -4.63
N MET A 43 8.24 -10.25 -4.99
CA MET A 43 9.02 -9.34 -4.14
C MET A 43 8.23 -8.05 -3.89
N TRP A 44 7.60 -7.50 -4.93
CA TRP A 44 6.78 -6.29 -4.82
C TRP A 44 5.52 -6.52 -4.00
N VAL A 45 4.90 -7.69 -4.04
CA VAL A 45 3.77 -8.02 -3.14
C VAL A 45 4.19 -7.89 -1.68
N PHE A 46 5.34 -8.48 -1.31
CA PHE A 46 5.86 -8.37 0.05
C PHE A 46 6.20 -6.92 0.43
N ILE A 47 6.87 -6.18 -0.46
CA ILE A 47 7.21 -4.77 -0.23
C ILE A 47 5.94 -3.95 0.03
N VAL A 48 4.92 -4.09 -0.84
CA VAL A 48 3.65 -3.35 -0.76
C VAL A 48 2.90 -3.64 0.54
N VAL A 49 2.83 -4.92 0.96
CA VAL A 49 2.07 -5.32 2.15
C VAL A 49 2.83 -5.02 3.45
N VAL A 50 4.13 -5.31 3.52
CA VAL A 50 4.91 -5.20 4.76
C VAL A 50 5.31 -3.76 5.06
N LEU A 51 5.71 -3.00 4.04
CA LEU A 51 6.15 -1.61 4.23
C LEU A 51 4.99 -0.59 4.24
N ASN A 52 3.74 -1.07 4.28
CA ASN A 52 2.54 -0.26 4.48
C ASN A 52 2.41 0.91 3.50
N THR A 53 2.55 2.16 3.92
CA THR A 53 2.44 3.32 3.01
C THR A 53 3.66 3.44 2.09
N ILE A 54 4.85 3.06 2.56
CA ILE A 54 6.09 3.19 1.81
C ILE A 54 6.17 2.16 0.68
N GLY A 55 5.64 0.96 0.89
CA GLY A 55 5.65 -0.13 -0.10
C GLY A 55 4.97 0.22 -1.43
N PRO A 56 3.69 0.60 -1.44
CA PRO A 56 2.95 1.09 -2.61
C PRO A 56 3.65 2.26 -3.30
N ILE A 57 4.15 3.24 -2.54
CA ILE A 57 4.86 4.40 -3.11
C ILE A 57 6.13 3.93 -3.84
N ALA A 58 6.93 3.08 -3.20
CA ALA A 58 8.13 2.51 -3.80
C ALA A 58 7.79 1.66 -5.04
N TYR A 59 6.70 0.90 -5.02
CA TYR A 59 6.23 0.17 -6.18
C TYR A 59 5.90 1.10 -7.35
N PHE A 60 5.14 2.18 -7.14
CA PHE A 60 4.80 3.08 -8.25
C PHE A 60 6.01 3.84 -8.81
N ILE A 61 6.99 4.18 -7.98
CA ILE A 61 8.19 4.92 -8.41
C ILE A 61 9.21 3.99 -9.08
N PHE A 62 9.47 2.83 -8.48
CA PHE A 62 10.59 1.96 -8.86
C PHE A 62 10.16 0.59 -9.38
N GLY A 63 9.01 0.08 -8.96
CA GLY A 63 8.54 -1.27 -9.32
C GLY A 63 7.78 -1.34 -10.64
N ARG A 64 6.89 -0.39 -10.86
CA ARG A 64 6.06 -0.30 -12.07
C ARG A 64 6.92 0.05 -13.29
N ARG A 65 6.78 -0.75 -14.34
CA ARG A 65 7.28 -0.42 -15.68
C ARG A 65 6.15 0.19 -16.50
N ASN A 66 6.45 1.20 -17.30
CA ASN A 66 5.47 1.90 -18.13
C ASN A 66 5.73 1.65 -19.62
N ASP A 67 6.41 0.55 -19.91
CA ASP A 67 6.93 0.18 -21.23
C ASP A 67 5.81 -0.35 -22.14
#